data_AF-V4T8N8-F1
#
_entry.id   AF-V4T8N8-F1
#
_cell.length_a   1.000
_cell.length_b   1.000
_cell.length_c   1.000
_cell.angle_alpha   90.00
_cell.angle_beta   90.00
_cell.angle_gamma   90.00
#
_symmetry.space_group_name_H-M   'P 1'
#
loop_
_entity.id
_entity.type
_entity.pdbx_description
1 polymer ?
#
loop_
_entity_poly.entity_id
_entity_poly.type
_entity_poly.pdbx_seq_one_letter_code
_entity_poly.pdbx_strand_id
1 'polypeptide(L)'
;MGYAQLVIGPAGSGKSTYCSSLYRHCETVRRTMHIVNLDPAAENFDYPVAMDIRELISLEDVMEELGLGPNGGLIYCMEHLEDNLDDWLAEELDNYLDDDYLVFDCPGQIELFTHVPVLRNFVDHLKSRNFNVCAVYLLDSQVCIRFRTLPPCIVCFCCTLTVVQRAYSFLFHMN
;
A
#
# COMPACT_ATOMS: atom_id res chain seq x y z
N MET A 1 -13.59 -16.26 -0.31
CA MET A 1 -12.26 -15.97 0.23
C MET A 1 -11.71 -14.83 -0.62
N GLY A 2 -11.44 -13.66 -0.04
CA GLY A 2 -11.01 -12.49 -0.81
C GLY A 2 -9.53 -12.54 -1.23
N TYR A 3 -9.14 -11.68 -2.16
CA TYR A 3 -7.73 -11.47 -2.55
C TYR A 3 -7.33 -10.02 -2.29
N ALA A 4 -6.18 -9.83 -1.68
CA ALA A 4 -5.61 -8.52 -1.37
C ALA A 4 -4.21 -8.40 -1.97
N GLN A 5 -3.95 -7.31 -2.68
CA GLN A 5 -2.65 -7.01 -3.27
C GLN A 5 -2.11 -5.71 -2.68
N LEU A 6 -0.98 -5.77 -1.98
CA LEU A 6 -0.25 -4.60 -1.47
C LEU A 6 0.76 -4.13 -2.52
N VAL A 7 0.56 -2.94 -3.08
CA VAL A 7 1.48 -2.32 -4.02
C VAL A 7 2.44 -1.43 -3.26
N ILE A 8 3.66 -1.91 -3.09
CA ILE A 8 4.70 -1.32 -2.23
C ILE A 8 5.94 -0.96 -3.05
N GLY A 9 6.72 0.00 -2.57
CA GLY A 9 7.94 0.44 -3.24
C GLY A 9 8.25 1.92 -2.99
N PRO A 10 9.49 2.36 -3.26
CA PRO A 10 9.93 3.71 -2.98
C PRO A 10 9.10 4.77 -3.73
N ALA A 11 9.12 6.01 -3.24
CA ALA A 11 8.52 7.15 -3.92
C ALA A 11 9.06 7.26 -5.36
N GLY A 12 8.15 7.52 -6.30
CA GLY A 12 8.50 7.57 -7.73
C GLY A 12 8.68 6.22 -8.43
N SER A 13 8.51 5.07 -7.76
CA SER A 13 8.61 3.74 -8.42
C SER A 13 7.45 3.40 -9.36
N GLY A 14 6.41 4.24 -9.42
CA GLY A 14 5.25 4.05 -10.29
C GLY A 14 4.11 3.22 -9.70
N LYS A 15 3.92 3.20 -8.37
CA LYS A 15 2.84 2.47 -7.67
C LYS A 15 1.44 2.83 -8.20
N SER A 16 1.04 4.09 -8.13
CA SER A 16 -0.26 4.55 -8.63
C SER A 16 -0.41 4.35 -10.14
N THR A 17 0.68 4.48 -10.91
CA THR A 17 0.68 4.17 -12.36
C THR A 17 0.44 2.70 -12.63
N TYR A 18 1.01 1.81 -11.82
CA TYR A 18 0.76 0.38 -11.85
C TYR A 18 -0.71 0.08 -11.50
N CYS A 19 -1.25 0.68 -10.45
CA CYS A 19 -2.66 0.55 -10.07
C CYS A 19 -3.61 0.97 -11.21
N SER A 20 -3.36 2.14 -11.83
CA SER A 20 -4.13 2.61 -12.99
C SER A 20 -4.10 1.63 -14.17
N SER A 21 -2.90 1.11 -14.49
CA SER A 21 -2.73 0.18 -15.60
C SER A 21 -3.39 -1.18 -15.33
N LEU A 22 -3.27 -1.67 -14.09
CA LEU A 22 -3.89 -2.90 -13.64
C LEU A 22 -5.43 -2.78 -13.71
N TYR A 23 -5.98 -1.67 -13.21
CA TYR A 23 -7.42 -1.39 -13.25
C TYR A 23 -7.97 -1.46 -14.68
N ARG A 24 -7.37 -0.70 -15.61
CA ARG A 24 -7.76 -0.68 -17.03
C ARG A 24 -7.65 -2.05 -17.69
N HIS A 25 -6.63 -2.82 -17.33
CA HIS A 25 -6.47 -4.18 -17.82
C HIS A 25 -7.64 -5.08 -17.36
N CYS A 26 -7.99 -5.02 -16.08
CA CYS A 26 -9.10 -5.79 -15.53
C CYS A 26 -10.47 -5.38 -16.09
N GLU A 27 -10.71 -4.09 -16.30
CA GLU A 27 -11.90 -3.63 -17.03
C GLU A 27 -11.97 -4.27 -18.43
N THR A 28 -10.85 -4.31 -19.14
CA THR A 28 -10.76 -4.89 -20.49
C THR A 28 -11.07 -6.39 -20.50
N VAL A 29 -10.59 -7.13 -19.49
CA VAL A 29 -10.85 -8.58 -19.35
C VAL A 29 -12.13 -8.89 -18.58
N ARG A 30 -12.94 -7.87 -18.24
CA ARG A 30 -14.20 -7.98 -17.48
C ARG A 30 -14.04 -8.66 -16.12
N ARG A 31 -12.99 -8.29 -15.40
CA ARG A 31 -12.78 -8.67 -13.99
C ARG A 31 -12.98 -7.45 -13.11
N THR A 32 -13.76 -7.61 -12.05
CA THR A 32 -13.94 -6.56 -11.05
C THR A 32 -12.71 -6.49 -10.16
N MET A 33 -12.23 -5.27 -9.89
CA MET A 33 -11.29 -5.01 -8.80
C MET A 33 -11.67 -3.70 -8.13
N HIS A 34 -11.17 -3.53 -6.91
CA HIS A 34 -11.33 -2.31 -6.14
C HIS A 34 -9.95 -1.82 -5.70
N ILE A 35 -9.64 -0.56 -6.01
CA ILE A 35 -8.39 0.06 -5.57
C ILE A 35 -8.67 0.82 -4.27
N VAL A 36 -7.86 0.57 -3.26
CA VAL A 36 -7.85 1.25 -1.98
C VAL A 36 -6.63 2.14 -1.92
N ASN A 37 -6.83 3.43 -1.65
CA ASN A 37 -5.73 4.35 -1.39
C ASN A 37 -5.34 4.31 0.08
N LEU A 38 -4.07 3.99 0.35
CA LEU A 38 -3.46 4.09 1.68
C LEU A 38 -2.40 5.20 1.77
N ASP A 39 -2.22 6.01 0.71
CA ASP A 39 -1.30 7.14 0.75
C ASP A 39 -2.06 8.44 1.13
N PRO A 40 -1.89 8.97 2.35
CA PRO A 40 -2.55 10.19 2.81
C PRO A 40 -2.00 11.46 2.13
N ALA A 41 -0.90 11.34 1.37
CA ALA A 41 -0.33 12.43 0.57
C ALA A 41 -0.73 12.37 -0.92
N ALA A 42 -1.60 11.44 -1.31
CA ALA A 42 -2.05 11.33 -2.69
C ALA A 42 -2.88 12.57 -3.11
N GLU A 43 -2.57 13.14 -4.28
CA GLU A 43 -3.28 14.31 -4.81
C GLU A 43 -4.41 13.92 -5.78
N ASN A 44 -4.08 13.13 -6.80
CA ASN A 44 -4.98 12.80 -7.92
C ASN A 44 -4.90 11.31 -8.29
N PHE A 45 -6.03 10.75 -8.74
CA PHE A 45 -6.11 9.36 -9.21
C PHE A 45 -6.65 9.28 -10.64
N ASP A 46 -6.05 8.41 -11.45
CA ASP A 46 -6.49 8.10 -12.82
C ASP A 46 -7.40 6.84 -12.87
N TYR A 47 -8.00 6.48 -11.73
CA TYR A 47 -8.84 5.30 -11.51
C TYR A 47 -9.84 5.58 -10.37
N PRO A 48 -10.98 4.86 -10.32
CA PRO A 48 -11.89 4.98 -9.20
C PRO A 48 -11.27 4.34 -7.95
N VAL A 49 -11.27 5.11 -6.87
CA VAL A 49 -10.85 4.67 -5.54
C VAL A 49 -12.08 4.22 -4.78
N ALA A 50 -11.99 3.02 -4.22
CA ALA A 50 -13.09 2.35 -3.54
C ALA A 50 -13.09 2.64 -2.03
N MET A 51 -11.92 2.85 -1.45
CA MET A 51 -11.72 3.35 -0.09
C MET A 51 -10.50 4.28 -0.10
N ASP A 52 -10.57 5.39 0.62
CA ASP A 52 -9.51 6.39 0.66
C ASP A 52 -9.16 6.77 2.10
N ILE A 53 -7.91 6.50 2.51
CA ILE A 53 -7.40 6.89 3.83
C ILE A 53 -7.58 8.38 4.13
N ARG A 54 -7.64 9.24 3.11
CA ARG A 54 -7.82 10.69 3.27
C ARG A 54 -9.19 11.05 3.87
N GLU A 55 -10.17 10.14 3.82
CA GLU A 55 -11.46 10.30 4.49
C GLU A 55 -11.35 10.06 6.01
N LEU A 56 -10.37 9.28 6.44
CA LEU A 56 -10.01 9.08 7.85
C LEU A 56 -9.04 10.16 8.33
N ILE A 57 -7.93 10.36 7.62
CA ILE A 57 -6.88 11.32 7.96
C ILE A 57 -6.06 11.73 6.73
N SER A 58 -5.90 13.04 6.52
CA SER A 58 -5.10 13.60 5.43
C SER A 58 -3.75 14.13 5.96
N LEU A 59 -2.71 14.07 5.13
CA LEU A 59 -1.40 14.61 5.51
C LEU A 59 -1.44 16.13 5.69
N GLU A 60 -2.20 16.83 4.87
CA GLU A 60 -2.32 18.29 4.89
C GLU A 60 -2.90 18.78 6.23
N ASP A 61 -4.02 18.19 6.66
CA ASP A 61 -4.67 18.55 7.93
C ASP A 61 -3.74 18.29 9.12
N VAL A 62 -3.04 17.16 9.13
CA VAL A 62 -2.09 16.81 10.20
C VAL A 62 -0.93 17.79 10.26
N MET A 63 -0.39 18.21 9.12
CA MET A 63 0.69 19.19 9.06
C MET A 63 0.24 20.56 9.57
N GLU A 64 -0.98 20.99 9.23
CA GLU A 64 -1.56 22.26 9.67
C GLU A 64 -1.91 22.27 11.16
N GLU A 65 -2.56 21.22 11.66
CA GLU A 65 -3.05 21.16 13.04
C GLU A 65 -1.95 20.87 14.07
N LEU A 66 -1.04 19.95 13.75
CA LEU A 66 0.00 19.50 14.69
C LEU A 66 1.35 20.19 14.46
N GLY A 67 1.49 21.00 13.40
CA GLY A 67 2.74 21.68 13.05
C GLY A 67 3.87 20.71 12.70
N LEU A 68 3.54 19.50 12.24
CA LEU A 68 4.50 18.47 11.87
C LEU A 68 5.04 18.72 10.45
N GLY A 69 6.29 18.33 10.22
CA GLY A 69 6.83 18.25 8.85
C GLY A 69 6.26 17.05 8.09
N PRO A 70 6.42 16.98 6.75
CA PRO A 70 5.80 15.95 5.91
C PRO A 70 6.04 14.51 6.37
N ASN A 71 7.28 14.16 6.73
CA ASN A 71 7.59 12.81 7.20
C ASN A 71 6.99 12.50 8.58
N GLY A 72 6.92 13.49 9.47
CA GLY A 72 6.30 13.34 10.79
C GLY A 72 4.79 13.21 10.68
N GLY A 73 4.17 14.01 9.82
CA GLY A 73 2.74 13.91 9.52
C GLY A 73 2.37 12.57 8.89
N LEU A 74 3.20 12.05 7.99
CA LEU A 74 2.98 10.72 7.39
C LEU A 74 3.03 9.59 8.43
N ILE A 75 4.01 9.63 9.33
CA ILE A 75 4.09 8.64 10.43
C ILE A 75 2.82 8.71 11.29
N TYR A 76 2.39 9.92 11.65
CA TYR A 76 1.17 10.13 12.42
C TYR A 76 -0.08 9.61 11.70
N CYS A 77 -0.22 9.85 10.39
CA CYS A 77 -1.32 9.32 9.59
C CYS A 77 -1.38 7.79 9.63
N MET A 78 -0.22 7.13 9.54
CA MET A 78 -0.15 5.67 9.59
C MET A 78 -0.41 5.11 11.00
N GLU A 79 0.05 5.78 12.06
CA GLU A 79 -0.31 5.44 13.44
C GLU A 79 -1.81 5.59 13.68
N HIS A 80 -2.41 6.66 13.17
CA HIS A 80 -3.85 6.87 13.27
C HIS A 80 -4.64 5.81 12.48
N LEU A 81 -4.15 5.39 11.30
CA LEU A 81 -4.72 4.25 10.59
C LEU A 81 -4.66 2.97 11.42
N GLU A 82 -3.53 2.70 12.09
CA GLU A 82 -3.34 1.52 12.94
C GLU A 82 -4.35 1.48 14.09
N ASP A 83 -4.55 2.62 14.76
CA ASP A 83 -5.51 2.76 15.86
C ASP A 83 -6.97 2.57 15.42
N ASN A 84 -7.28 2.78 14.13
CA ASN A 84 -8.63 2.69 13.57
C ASN A 84 -8.83 1.48 12.62
N LEU A 85 -7.92 0.50 12.58
CA LEU A 85 -8.06 -0.67 11.70
C LEU A 85 -9.34 -1.47 11.98
N ASP A 86 -9.68 -1.67 13.25
CA ASP A 86 -10.82 -2.50 13.65
C ASP A 86 -12.18 -1.81 13.47
N ASP A 87 -12.19 -0.47 13.40
CA ASP A 87 -13.41 0.32 13.25
C ASP A 87 -13.58 0.73 11.78
N TRP A 88 -12.62 1.45 11.20
CA TRP A 88 -12.76 1.99 9.84
C TRP A 88 -12.54 0.94 8.76
N LEU A 89 -11.38 0.27 8.77
CA LEU A 89 -11.04 -0.67 7.69
C LEU A 89 -11.98 -1.88 7.71
N ALA A 90 -12.34 -2.36 8.89
CA ALA A 90 -13.23 -3.50 9.03
C ALA A 90 -14.66 -3.21 8.53
N GLU A 91 -15.23 -2.04 8.82
CA GLU A 91 -16.53 -1.62 8.28
C GLU A 91 -16.48 -1.50 6.75
N GLU A 92 -15.41 -0.89 6.22
CA GLU A 92 -15.24 -0.75 4.79
C GLU A 92 -15.02 -2.10 4.09
N LEU A 93 -14.24 -3.00 4.68
CA LEU A 93 -14.01 -4.35 4.15
C LEU A 93 -15.27 -5.21 4.15
N ASP A 94 -16.21 -5.00 5.09
CA ASP A 94 -17.49 -5.73 5.11
C ASP A 94 -18.37 -5.42 3.89
N ASN A 95 -18.11 -4.31 3.18
CA ASN A 95 -18.76 -4.00 1.90
C ASN A 95 -18.24 -4.86 0.72
N TYR A 96 -17.11 -5.55 0.90
CA TYR A 96 -16.48 -6.37 -0.13
C TYR A 96 -16.60 -7.85 0.24
N LEU A 97 -17.09 -8.66 -0.70
CA LEU A 97 -17.51 -10.04 -0.47
C LEU A 97 -16.40 -11.04 -0.83
N ASP A 98 -16.71 -12.31 -0.56
CA ASP A 98 -15.95 -13.43 -1.09
C ASP A 98 -15.82 -13.34 -2.61
N ASP A 99 -14.58 -13.50 -3.12
CA ASP A 99 -14.15 -13.41 -4.53
C ASP A 99 -13.79 -12.00 -5.06
N ASP A 100 -13.86 -10.96 -4.22
CA ASP A 100 -13.38 -9.62 -4.62
C ASP A 100 -11.84 -9.52 -4.61
N TYR A 101 -11.32 -8.67 -5.51
CA TYR A 101 -9.89 -8.38 -5.66
C TYR A 101 -9.60 -6.94 -5.23
N LEU A 102 -8.99 -6.79 -4.05
CA LEU A 102 -8.59 -5.52 -3.49
C LEU A 102 -7.12 -5.22 -3.81
N VAL A 103 -6.84 -4.02 -4.31
CA VAL A 103 -5.48 -3.53 -4.59
C VAL A 103 -5.24 -2.32 -3.73
N PHE A 104 -4.28 -2.40 -2.82
CA PHE A 104 -3.91 -1.33 -1.90
C PHE A 104 -2.71 -0.56 -2.48
N ASP A 105 -2.92 0.71 -2.83
CA ASP A 105 -1.85 1.64 -3.22
C ASP A 105 -1.21 2.21 -1.95
N CYS A 106 -0.01 1.73 -1.62
CA CYS A 106 0.67 2.10 -0.37
C CYS A 106 1.53 3.35 -0.52
N PRO A 107 1.77 4.10 0.58
CA PRO A 107 2.62 5.28 0.56
C PRO A 107 4.06 4.94 0.18
N GLY A 108 4.73 5.87 -0.49
CA GLY A 108 6.06 5.65 -1.07
C GLY A 108 7.26 5.87 -0.13
N GLN A 109 7.05 6.41 1.07
CA GLN A 109 8.15 6.73 1.98
C GLN A 109 8.64 5.47 2.70
N ILE A 110 9.95 5.21 2.63
CA ILE A 110 10.56 3.99 3.18
C ILE A 110 10.53 3.98 4.71
N GLU A 111 10.55 5.16 5.33
CA GLU A 111 10.56 5.37 6.77
C GLU A 111 9.32 4.78 7.45
N LEU A 112 8.20 4.71 6.72
CA LEU A 112 6.95 4.11 7.18
C LEU A 112 7.06 2.58 7.34
N PHE A 113 7.98 1.94 6.63
CA PHE A 113 8.20 0.49 6.70
C PHE A 113 9.19 0.11 7.82
N THR A 114 9.94 1.07 8.38
CA THR A 114 11.00 0.79 9.36
C THR A 114 10.65 1.20 10.79
N HIS A 115 9.81 2.22 10.97
CA HIS A 115 9.56 2.82 12.29
C HIS A 115 8.30 2.31 13.00
N VAL A 116 7.28 1.88 12.27
CA VAL A 116 5.98 1.51 12.86
C VAL A 116 5.52 0.16 12.31
N PRO A 117 5.02 -0.77 13.15
CA PRO A 117 4.51 -2.07 12.69
C PRO A 117 3.17 -2.00 11.93
N VAL A 118 2.69 -0.81 11.56
CA VAL A 118 1.40 -0.55 10.90
C VAL A 118 1.11 -1.54 9.78
N LEU A 119 2.01 -1.67 8.80
CA LEU A 119 1.79 -2.56 7.66
C LEU A 119 1.73 -4.04 8.04
N ARG A 120 2.47 -4.43 9.09
CA ARG A 120 2.39 -5.80 9.60
C ARG A 120 1.03 -6.05 10.24
N ASN A 121 0.58 -5.14 11.09
CA ASN A 121 -0.70 -5.25 11.79
C ASN A 121 -1.87 -5.17 10.79
N PHE A 122 -1.76 -4.31 9.77
CA PHE A 122 -2.66 -4.25 8.62
C PHE A 122 -2.77 -5.59 7.88
N VAL A 123 -1.63 -6.22 7.56
CA VAL A 123 -1.62 -7.53 6.89
C VAL A 123 -2.21 -8.63 7.79
N ASP A 124 -1.88 -8.63 9.08
CA ASP A 124 -2.43 -9.59 10.04
C ASP A 124 -3.95 -9.41 10.19
N HIS A 125 -4.45 -8.17 10.12
CA HIS A 125 -5.88 -7.85 10.10
C HIS A 125 -6.57 -8.36 8.81
N LEU A 126 -5.99 -8.13 7.63
CA LEU A 126 -6.54 -8.68 6.37
C LEU A 126 -6.63 -10.22 6.39
N LYS A 127 -5.63 -10.89 6.95
CA LYS A 127 -5.64 -12.36 7.10
C LYS A 127 -6.72 -12.84 8.06
N SER A 128 -6.94 -12.15 9.17
CA SER A 128 -7.98 -12.51 10.14
C SER A 128 -9.37 -12.44 9.52
N ARG A 129 -9.54 -11.56 8.51
CA ARG A 129 -10.74 -11.41 7.67
C ARG A 129 -10.78 -12.32 6.44
N ASN A 130 -9.94 -13.37 6.38
CA ASN A 130 -9.96 -14.39 5.33
C ASN A 130 -9.57 -13.89 3.92
N PHE A 131 -8.70 -12.88 3.82
CA PHE A 131 -8.06 -12.47 2.56
C PHE A 131 -6.74 -13.21 2.31
N ASN A 132 -6.52 -13.62 1.06
CA ASN A 132 -5.21 -14.02 0.57
C ASN A 132 -4.41 -12.79 0.18
N VAL A 133 -3.39 -12.46 0.97
CA VAL A 133 -2.58 -11.26 0.75
C VAL A 133 -1.36 -11.58 -0.11
N CYS A 134 -1.12 -10.78 -1.15
CA CYS A 134 0.09 -10.78 -1.97
C CYS A 134 0.72 -9.39 -1.93
N ALA A 135 2.05 -9.31 -1.91
CA ALA A 135 2.75 -8.02 -2.01
C ALA A 135 3.50 -7.93 -3.33
N VAL A 136 3.31 -6.80 -4.03
CA VAL A 136 4.00 -6.47 -5.27
C VAL A 136 4.93 -5.30 -4.99
N TYR A 137 6.23 -5.56 -5.08
CA TYR A 137 7.26 -4.57 -4.84
C TYR A 137 7.77 -3.97 -6.15
N LEU A 138 7.49 -2.69 -6.36
CA LEU A 138 7.88 -1.94 -7.55
C LEU A 138 9.21 -1.22 -7.34
N LEU A 139 10.11 -1.41 -8.29
CA LEU A 139 11.40 -0.73 -8.37
C LEU A 139 11.51 0.01 -9.69
N ASP A 140 12.01 1.25 -9.65
CA ASP A 140 12.38 1.96 -10.85
C ASP A 140 13.64 1.33 -11.46
N SER A 141 13.50 0.86 -12.71
CA SER A 141 14.58 0.27 -13.50
C SER A 141 15.83 1.16 -13.59
N GLN A 142 15.68 2.49 -13.64
CA GLN A 142 16.81 3.42 -13.71
C GLN A 142 17.65 3.39 -12.42
N VAL A 143 17.01 3.10 -11.28
CA VAL A 143 17.65 2.98 -9.98
C VAL A 143 18.43 1.65 -9.89
N CYS A 144 17.95 0.59 -10.53
CA CYS A 144 18.65 -0.70 -10.59
C CYS A 144 19.91 -0.67 -11.48
N ILE A 145 19.92 0.16 -12.53
CA ILE A 145 21.06 0.24 -13.47
C ILE A 145 22.27 0.98 -12.84
N ARG A 146 22.04 1.82 -11.83
CA ARG A 146 23.11 2.59 -11.17
C ARG A 146 23.72 1.79 -10.01
N PHE A 147 25.00 1.42 -10.14
CA PHE A 147 25.74 0.63 -9.14
C PHE A 147 25.74 1.23 -7.72
N ARG A 148 25.65 2.57 -7.59
CA ARG A 148 25.58 3.26 -6.29
C ARG A 148 24.21 3.14 -5.60
N THR A 149 23.13 2.95 -6.35
CA THR A 149 21.75 2.92 -5.82
C THR A 149 21.17 1.52 -5.70
N LEU A 150 21.81 0.52 -6.33
CA LEU A 150 21.42 -0.89 -6.21
C LEU A 150 21.49 -1.43 -4.77
N PRO A 151 22.56 -1.19 -3.96
CA PRO A 151 22.60 -1.71 -2.59
C PRO A 151 21.50 -1.13 -1.67
N PRO A 152 21.22 0.20 -1.67
CA PRO A 152 20.07 0.76 -0.95
C PRO A 152 18.73 0.16 -1.35
N CYS A 153 18.50 -0.13 -2.65
CA CYS A 153 17.28 -0.77 -3.11
C CYS A 153 17.15 -2.21 -2.63
N ILE A 154 18.24 -2.98 -2.60
CA ILE A 154 18.24 -4.35 -2.05
C ILE A 154 17.97 -4.31 -0.55
N VAL A 155 18.54 -3.34 0.18
CA VAL A 155 18.25 -3.15 1.61
C VAL A 155 16.78 -2.77 1.82
N CYS A 156 16.25 -1.81 1.05
CA CYS A 156 14.84 -1.43 1.10
C CYS A 156 13.93 -2.64 0.84
N PHE A 157 14.19 -3.38 -0.23
CA PHE A 157 13.50 -4.62 -0.55
C PHE A 157 13.58 -5.63 0.58
N CYS A 158 14.77 -5.91 1.12
CA CYS A 158 14.95 -6.82 2.26
C CYS A 158 14.22 -6.34 3.53
N CYS A 159 14.19 -5.03 3.81
CA CYS A 159 13.44 -4.46 4.93
C CYS A 159 11.93 -4.66 4.72
N THR A 160 11.42 -4.29 3.54
CA THR A 160 10.00 -4.48 3.22
C THR A 160 9.64 -5.96 3.22
N LEU A 161 10.51 -6.82 2.71
CA LEU A 161 10.35 -8.27 2.80
C LEU A 161 10.46 -8.78 4.22
N THR A 162 11.27 -8.24 5.11
CA THR A 162 11.29 -8.74 6.51
C THR A 162 9.96 -8.43 7.20
N VAL A 163 9.38 -7.27 6.90
CA VAL A 163 8.05 -6.86 7.36
C VAL A 163 6.94 -7.71 6.73
N VAL A 164 7.08 -8.07 5.44
CA VAL A 164 6.07 -8.82 4.65
C VAL A 164 6.28 -10.35 4.64
N GLN A 165 7.47 -10.89 4.87
CA GLN A 165 7.80 -12.34 4.85
C GLN A 165 7.38 -13.05 6.13
N ARG A 166 7.18 -12.32 7.24
CA ARG A 166 6.36 -12.86 8.33
C ARG A 166 4.91 -13.07 7.87
N ALA A 167 4.51 -12.51 6.73
CA ALA A 167 3.22 -12.70 6.12
C ALA A 167 3.16 -13.66 4.90
N TYR A 168 4.01 -13.63 3.85
CA TYR A 168 3.85 -14.56 2.70
C TYR A 168 5.08 -14.95 1.86
N SER A 169 4.91 -16.09 1.15
CA SER A 169 5.80 -16.72 0.16
C SER A 169 5.79 -16.01 -1.20
N PHE A 170 6.96 -15.97 -1.84
CA PHE A 170 7.28 -15.29 -3.09
C PHE A 170 6.65 -15.91 -4.35
N LEU A 171 6.16 -15.07 -5.27
CA LEU A 171 6.06 -15.42 -6.69
C LEU A 171 6.88 -14.42 -7.53
N PHE A 172 8.04 -14.88 -8.01
CA PHE A 172 8.78 -14.28 -9.12
C PHE A 172 8.46 -15.15 -10.34
N HIS A 173 7.71 -14.65 -11.33
CA HIS A 173 7.66 -15.22 -12.68
C HIS A 173 7.30 -14.11 -13.68
N MET A 174 8.32 -13.55 -14.34
CA MET A 174 8.16 -13.03 -15.69
C MET A 174 8.78 -14.07 -16.62
N ASN A 175 7.98 -14.66 -17.50
CA ASN A 175 8.45 -15.30 -18.73
C ASN A 175 8.69 -14.23 -19.79
#